data_AF-C4JPJ3-F1
#
_entry.id   AF-C4JPJ3-F1
#
_cell.length_a   1.000
_cell.length_b   1.000
_cell.length_c   1.000
_cell.angle_alpha   90.00
_cell.angle_beta   90.00
_cell.angle_gamma   90.00
#
_symmetry.space_group_name_H-M   'P 1'
#
loop_
_entity.id
_entity.type
_entity.pdbx_description
1 polymer ?
#
loop_
_entity_poly.entity_id
_entity_poly.type
_entity_poly.pdbx_seq_one_letter_code
_entity_poly.pdbx_strand_id
1 'polypeptide(L)'
;MAPEEVRSRVSVVHGDATDVEGLKAAIREHNCDAMVDTAGNQVWPWKEHQLQKIARAASRAAVEIGRERGTPMRALFLCGIGELDYPVLGNKSRGERPAATIASYLPKLATQQHLETRSVVTAIPLSELRWTLVCIAIMRPLREGIELLSQPDHHSLLTSADTPPAWPHRWVGKIPWVGPTLEIVLNMAGYTTKLEHIADFISEDLENDSQDWVGKLVGFREQEKSQ
;
A
#
# COMPACT_ATOMS: atom_id res chain seq x y z
N MET A 1 0.10 -20.28 -14.90
CA MET A 1 0.08 -21.18 -13.71
C MET A 1 1.48 -21.14 -13.12
N ALA A 2 1.63 -21.00 -11.79
CA ALA A 2 2.95 -20.89 -11.16
C ALA A 2 3.74 -22.22 -11.27
N PRO A 3 5.09 -22.18 -11.35
CA PRO A 3 5.92 -23.39 -11.33
C PRO A 3 5.68 -24.25 -10.08
N GLU A 4 5.90 -25.57 -10.18
CA GLU A 4 5.70 -26.53 -9.06
C GLU A 4 6.50 -26.16 -7.81
N GLU A 5 7.73 -25.69 -8.03
CA GLU A 5 8.64 -25.27 -6.96
C GLU A 5 8.09 -24.08 -6.16
N VAL A 6 7.30 -23.21 -6.81
CA VAL A 6 6.58 -22.11 -6.14
C VAL A 6 5.35 -22.66 -5.43
N ARG A 7 4.56 -23.50 -6.12
CA ARG A 7 3.32 -24.05 -5.57
C ARG A 7 3.55 -24.88 -4.31
N SER A 8 4.64 -25.66 -4.25
CA SER A 8 4.96 -26.47 -3.08
C SER A 8 5.34 -25.65 -1.83
N ARG A 9 5.65 -24.35 -1.99
CA ARG A 9 5.95 -23.42 -0.88
C ARG A 9 4.76 -22.55 -0.48
N VAL A 10 3.62 -22.67 -1.18
CA VAL A 10 2.44 -21.85 -0.94
C VAL A 10 1.29 -22.75 -0.49
N SER A 11 0.74 -22.46 0.68
CA SER A 11 -0.53 -23.04 1.12
C SER A 11 -1.67 -22.15 0.65
N VAL A 12 -2.71 -22.75 0.08
CA VAL A 12 -3.91 -22.03 -0.37
C VAL A 12 -5.07 -22.39 0.53
N VAL A 13 -5.62 -21.38 1.20
CA VAL A 13 -6.85 -21.50 1.97
C VAL A 13 -7.98 -20.87 1.16
N HIS A 14 -9.04 -21.65 0.93
CA HIS A 14 -10.24 -21.17 0.24
C HIS A 14 -11.22 -20.58 1.27
N GLY A 15 -11.64 -19.33 1.08
CA GLY A 15 -12.56 -18.63 1.98
C GLY A 15 -12.97 -17.26 1.48
N ASP A 16 -13.65 -16.50 2.34
CA ASP A 16 -14.06 -15.12 2.09
C ASP A 16 -13.11 -14.16 2.82
N ALA A 17 -12.50 -13.23 2.09
CA ALA A 17 -11.59 -12.23 2.66
C ALA A 17 -12.29 -11.20 3.57
N THR A 18 -13.62 -11.25 3.68
CA THR A 18 -14.42 -10.47 4.63
C THR A 18 -14.81 -11.25 5.89
N ASP A 19 -14.51 -12.54 5.96
CA ASP A 19 -14.75 -13.38 7.13
C ASP A 19 -13.57 -13.33 8.11
N VAL A 20 -13.77 -12.62 9.21
CA VAL A 20 -12.76 -12.43 10.28
C VAL A 20 -12.36 -13.77 10.91
N GLU A 21 -13.32 -14.66 11.17
CA GLU A 21 -13.03 -15.92 11.86
C GLU A 21 -12.31 -16.90 10.92
N GLY A 22 -12.68 -16.93 9.64
CA GLY A 22 -11.94 -17.66 8.60
C GLY A 22 -10.49 -17.18 8.47
N LEU A 23 -10.27 -15.85 8.44
CA LEU A 23 -8.93 -15.27 8.40
C LEU A 23 -8.11 -15.61 9.65
N LYS A 24 -8.70 -15.50 10.85
CA LYS A 24 -8.04 -15.89 12.11
C LYS A 24 -7.67 -17.37 12.13
N ALA A 25 -8.58 -18.24 11.70
CA ALA A 25 -8.34 -19.67 11.63
C ALA A 25 -7.15 -19.97 10.70
N ALA A 26 -7.11 -19.36 9.51
CA ALA A 26 -6.01 -19.53 8.56
C ALA A 26 -4.67 -19.03 9.13
N ILE A 27 -4.64 -17.84 9.73
CA ILE A 27 -3.43 -17.28 10.37
C ILE A 27 -2.93 -18.19 11.49
N ARG A 28 -3.84 -18.76 12.29
CA ARG A 28 -3.52 -19.66 13.40
C ARG A 28 -3.01 -21.01 12.91
N GLU A 29 -3.71 -21.64 11.97
CA GLU A 29 -3.38 -22.97 11.43
C GLU A 29 -2.01 -22.98 10.74
N HIS A 30 -1.70 -21.91 10.01
CA HIS A 30 -0.42 -21.78 9.30
C HIS A 30 0.66 -21.02 10.09
N ASN A 31 0.39 -20.66 11.35
CA ASN A 31 1.32 -19.93 12.22
C ASN A 31 1.94 -18.69 11.56
N CYS A 32 1.13 -17.89 10.85
CA CYS A 32 1.67 -16.73 10.12
C CYS A 32 2.17 -15.66 11.09
N ASP A 33 3.38 -15.16 10.90
CA ASP A 33 3.98 -14.08 11.72
C ASP A 33 3.54 -12.68 11.30
N ALA A 34 3.22 -12.52 10.01
CA ALA A 34 2.78 -11.27 9.42
C ALA A 34 1.65 -11.49 8.41
N MET A 35 0.99 -10.40 8.05
CA MET A 35 -0.12 -10.39 7.09
C MET A 35 0.13 -9.33 6.02
N VAL A 36 -0.15 -9.66 4.77
CA VAL A 36 -0.10 -8.71 3.65
C VAL A 36 -1.44 -8.75 2.93
N ASP A 37 -2.19 -7.66 3.01
CA ASP A 37 -3.42 -7.47 2.22
C ASP A 37 -3.07 -6.88 0.86
N THR A 38 -3.11 -7.75 -0.16
CA THR A 38 -2.86 -7.40 -1.56
C THR A 38 -4.14 -7.21 -2.38
N ALA A 39 -5.30 -7.10 -1.72
CA ALA A 39 -6.57 -6.92 -2.41
C ALA A 39 -6.56 -5.64 -3.25
N GLY A 40 -6.77 -5.80 -4.56
CA GLY A 40 -6.87 -4.71 -5.52
C GLY A 40 -8.10 -4.91 -6.40
N ASN A 41 -9.18 -4.19 -6.13
CA ASN A 41 -10.36 -4.19 -6.98
C ASN A 41 -10.97 -2.78 -6.97
N GLN A 42 -10.62 -1.97 -7.98
CA GLN A 42 -11.34 -0.73 -8.23
C GLN A 42 -12.62 -1.03 -9.01
N VAL A 43 -13.75 -0.89 -8.33
CA VAL A 43 -15.06 -1.06 -8.97
C VAL A 43 -15.66 0.29 -9.35
N TRP A 44 -16.61 0.27 -10.28
CA TRP A 44 -17.39 1.46 -10.61
C TRP A 44 -18.18 1.99 -9.40
N PRO A 45 -18.49 3.30 -9.32
CA PRO A 45 -19.05 3.93 -8.12
C PRO A 45 -20.43 3.41 -7.67
N TRP A 46 -21.19 2.82 -8.59
CA TRP A 46 -22.50 2.21 -8.31
C TRP A 46 -22.39 0.74 -7.91
N LYS A 47 -21.19 0.17 -7.87
CA LYS A 47 -20.91 -1.17 -7.34
C LYS A 47 -20.43 -1.05 -5.91
N GLU A 48 -20.74 -2.06 -5.12
CA GLU A 48 -20.30 -2.12 -3.73
C GLU A 48 -18.77 -2.21 -3.64
N HIS A 49 -18.18 -1.29 -2.88
CA HIS A 49 -16.75 -1.30 -2.58
C HIS A 49 -16.43 -2.45 -1.61
N GLN A 50 -15.45 -3.29 -1.96
CA GLN A 50 -15.02 -4.41 -1.11
C GLN A 50 -13.71 -4.14 -0.37
N LEU A 51 -12.87 -3.23 -0.88
CA LEU A 51 -11.51 -2.99 -0.36
C LEU A 51 -11.51 -2.64 1.14
N GLN A 52 -12.37 -1.72 1.56
CA GLN A 52 -12.50 -1.32 2.95
C GLN A 52 -13.10 -2.41 3.84
N LYS A 53 -13.92 -3.32 3.29
CA LYS A 53 -14.46 -4.47 4.04
C LYS A 53 -13.37 -5.51 4.27
N ILE A 54 -12.59 -5.81 3.24
CA ILE A 54 -11.43 -6.71 3.31
C ILE A 54 -10.41 -6.16 4.31
N ALA A 55 -9.99 -4.90 4.15
CA ALA A 55 -9.04 -4.27 5.06
C ALA A 55 -9.53 -4.27 6.51
N ARG A 56 -10.84 -4.08 6.74
CA ARG A 56 -11.45 -4.17 8.09
C ARG A 56 -11.40 -5.58 8.65
N ALA A 57 -11.77 -6.58 7.85
CA ALA A 57 -11.78 -7.97 8.30
C ALA A 57 -10.34 -8.46 8.58
N ALA A 58 -9.43 -8.22 7.65
CA ALA A 58 -8.01 -8.54 7.76
C ALA A 58 -7.36 -7.86 8.96
N SER A 59 -7.52 -6.54 9.12
CA SER A 59 -6.92 -5.83 10.26
C SER A 59 -7.50 -6.28 11.60
N ARG A 60 -8.80 -6.56 11.67
CA ARG A 60 -9.42 -7.12 12.88
C ARG A 60 -8.89 -8.52 13.21
N ALA A 61 -8.77 -9.40 12.23
CA ALA A 61 -8.20 -10.73 12.42
C ALA A 61 -6.76 -10.64 12.95
N ALA A 62 -5.93 -9.78 12.36
CA ALA A 62 -4.55 -9.56 12.80
C ALA A 62 -4.45 -8.98 14.22
N VAL A 63 -5.33 -8.03 14.59
CA VAL A 63 -5.42 -7.50 15.97
C VAL A 63 -5.79 -8.59 16.96
N GLU A 64 -6.81 -9.40 16.66
CA GLU A 64 -7.26 -10.46 17.56
C GLU A 64 -6.18 -11.54 17.74
N ILE A 65 -5.49 -11.94 16.67
CA ILE A 65 -4.33 -12.85 16.76
C ILE A 65 -3.18 -12.21 17.56
N GLY A 66 -2.88 -10.93 17.33
CA GLY A 66 -1.83 -10.23 18.09
C GLY A 66 -2.15 -10.18 19.59
N ARG A 67 -3.42 -9.97 19.95
CA ARG A 67 -3.88 -10.04 21.36
C ARG A 67 -3.76 -11.44 21.94
N GLU A 68 -4.15 -12.48 21.20
CA GLU A 68 -3.98 -13.88 21.62
C GLU A 68 -2.51 -14.24 21.88
N ARG A 69 -1.60 -13.72 21.04
CA ARG A 69 -0.15 -13.94 21.15
C ARG A 69 0.56 -12.98 22.11
N GLY A 70 -0.14 -11.96 22.61
CA GLY A 70 0.44 -10.91 23.46
C GLY A 70 1.44 -9.99 22.75
N THR A 71 1.51 -10.01 21.42
CA THR A 71 2.41 -9.16 20.62
C THR A 71 1.67 -8.66 19.37
N PRO A 72 1.64 -7.34 19.09
CA PRO A 72 0.98 -6.79 17.91
C PRO A 72 1.54 -7.38 16.61
N MET A 73 0.64 -7.88 15.75
CA MET A 73 1.03 -8.48 14.47
C MET A 73 1.54 -7.42 13.50
N ARG A 74 2.55 -7.78 12.69
CA ARG A 74 3.01 -6.97 11.57
C ARG A 74 2.05 -7.13 10.39
N ALA A 75 1.52 -6.02 9.87
CA ALA A 75 0.59 -6.06 8.75
C ALA A 75 0.88 -4.98 7.70
N LEU A 76 0.86 -5.34 6.42
CA LEU A 76 0.99 -4.40 5.31
C LEU A 76 -0.29 -4.43 4.48
N PHE A 77 -0.80 -3.27 4.10
CA PHE A 77 -2.01 -3.17 3.27
C PHE A 77 -1.71 -2.35 2.03
N LEU A 78 -2.05 -2.88 0.85
CA LEU A 78 -1.95 -2.13 -0.38
C LEU A 78 -3.01 -1.02 -0.41
N CYS A 79 -2.59 0.17 -0.82
CA CYS A 79 -3.42 1.36 -0.91
C CYS A 79 -3.05 2.19 -2.14
N GLY A 80 -3.88 3.16 -2.51
CA GLY A 80 -3.62 4.04 -3.65
C GLY A 80 -2.66 5.18 -3.31
N ILE A 81 -1.79 5.56 -4.25
CA ILE A 81 -0.91 6.74 -4.14
C ILE A 81 -1.69 8.04 -3.84
N GLY A 82 -2.99 8.06 -4.19
CA GLY A 82 -3.90 9.15 -3.88
C GLY A 82 -3.95 9.51 -2.39
N GLU A 83 -3.65 8.57 -1.51
CA GLU A 83 -3.66 8.79 -0.06
C GLU A 83 -2.43 9.52 0.47
N LEU A 84 -1.35 9.60 -0.31
CA LEU A 84 -0.20 10.41 0.06
C LEU A 84 -0.53 11.90 0.00
N ASP A 85 0.13 12.66 0.85
CA ASP A 85 0.09 14.12 0.87
C ASP A 85 0.62 14.66 -0.46
N TYR A 86 -0.14 15.60 -1.05
CA TYR A 86 0.30 16.29 -2.25
C TYR A 86 1.44 17.24 -1.87
N PRO A 87 2.64 17.07 -2.46
CA PRO A 87 3.79 17.89 -2.11
C PRO A 87 3.62 19.29 -2.72
N VAL A 88 3.20 20.24 -1.88
CA VAL A 88 3.02 21.64 -2.29
C VAL A 88 4.38 22.33 -2.43
N LEU A 89 4.62 22.98 -3.57
CA LEU A 89 5.73 23.92 -3.73
C LEU A 89 5.62 25.05 -2.71
N GLY A 90 6.53 25.06 -1.73
CA GLY A 90 6.77 26.19 -0.84
C GLY A 90 5.55 26.63 -0.04
N ASN A 91 5.31 26.00 1.12
CA ASN A 91 4.81 26.72 2.28
C ASN A 91 5.00 25.89 3.56
N LYS A 92 6.07 26.19 4.28
CA LYS A 92 6.18 25.90 5.73
C LYS A 92 5.28 26.82 6.57
N SER A 93 4.38 27.61 5.96
CA SER A 93 3.70 28.72 6.62
C SER A 93 2.33 29.06 6.03
N ARG A 94 1.47 28.05 5.84
CA ARG A 94 0.02 28.28 5.92
C ARG A 94 -0.49 27.49 7.10
N GLY A 95 -0.63 28.18 8.23
CA GLY A 95 -1.17 27.62 9.46
C GLY A 95 -2.46 26.84 9.18
N GLU A 96 -2.54 25.68 9.82
CA GLU A 96 -3.81 25.02 10.16
C GLU A 96 -4.68 24.53 8.99
N ARG A 97 -4.12 24.28 7.80
CA ARG A 97 -4.79 23.39 6.83
C ARG A 97 -4.13 22.02 6.86
N PRO A 98 -4.90 20.93 7.04
CA PRO A 98 -4.36 19.59 6.83
C PRO A 98 -3.79 19.52 5.41
N ALA A 99 -2.63 18.87 5.26
CA ALA A 99 -2.04 18.63 3.96
C ALA A 99 -3.10 18.00 3.06
N ALA A 100 -3.37 18.61 1.91
CA ALA A 100 -4.29 18.04 0.95
C ALA A 100 -3.64 16.79 0.36
N THR A 101 -4.35 15.66 0.36
CA THR A 101 -3.88 14.44 -0.29
C THR A 101 -3.92 14.60 -1.81
N ILE A 102 -3.17 13.78 -2.56
CA ILE A 102 -3.27 13.72 -4.02
C ILE A 102 -4.73 13.47 -4.44
N ALA A 103 -5.42 12.58 -3.74
CA ALA A 103 -6.82 12.23 -3.98
C ALA A 103 -7.77 13.43 -3.85
N SER A 104 -7.41 14.45 -3.07
CA SER A 104 -8.22 15.67 -2.88
C SER A 104 -8.37 16.50 -4.17
N TYR A 105 -7.48 16.29 -5.15
CA TYR A 105 -7.48 16.96 -6.46
C TYR A 105 -8.00 16.09 -7.60
N LEU A 106 -8.48 14.88 -7.29
CA LEU A 106 -8.97 13.90 -8.25
C LEU A 106 -10.48 13.64 -8.05
N PRO A 107 -11.19 13.12 -9.07
CA PRO A 107 -12.59 12.75 -8.92
C PRO A 107 -12.80 11.71 -7.81
N LYS A 108 -13.68 12.00 -6.84
CA LYS A 108 -13.98 11.12 -5.70
C LYS A 108 -14.32 9.68 -6.10
N LEU A 109 -14.98 9.52 -7.25
CA LEU A 109 -15.35 8.23 -7.81
C LEU A 109 -14.15 7.29 -8.03
N ALA A 110 -12.94 7.82 -8.19
CA ALA A 110 -11.72 7.05 -8.43
C ALA A 110 -10.88 6.84 -7.14
N THR A 111 -11.18 7.58 -6.07
CA THR A 111 -10.32 7.66 -4.88
C THR A 111 -11.01 7.22 -3.58
N GLN A 112 -12.35 7.23 -3.53
CA GLN A 112 -13.13 6.94 -2.34
C GLN A 112 -12.79 5.58 -1.71
N GLN A 113 -12.52 4.56 -2.53
CA GLN A 113 -12.22 3.20 -2.07
C GLN A 113 -10.91 3.13 -1.27
N HIS A 114 -9.91 3.91 -1.65
CA HIS A 114 -8.61 3.96 -0.96
C HIS A 114 -8.68 4.79 0.32
N LEU A 115 -9.46 5.88 0.31
CA LEU A 115 -9.71 6.70 1.49
C LEU A 115 -10.37 5.89 2.62
N GLU A 116 -11.33 5.04 2.28
CA GLU A 116 -12.01 4.18 3.24
C GLU A 116 -11.07 3.12 3.82
N THR A 117 -10.23 2.49 2.98
CA THR A 117 -9.18 1.56 3.44
C THR A 117 -8.21 2.27 4.40
N ARG A 118 -7.71 3.46 4.03
CA ARG A 118 -6.84 4.25 4.91
C ARG A 118 -7.52 4.51 6.24
N SER A 119 -8.74 5.03 6.23
CA SER A 119 -9.47 5.39 7.45
C SER A 119 -9.65 4.20 8.40
N VAL A 120 -9.83 2.98 7.87
CA VAL A 120 -9.95 1.78 8.69
C VAL A 120 -8.61 1.44 9.34
N VAL A 121 -7.54 1.39 8.56
CA VAL A 121 -6.23 0.93 9.04
C VAL A 121 -5.60 1.95 9.99
N THR A 122 -5.63 3.24 9.65
CA THR A 122 -4.99 4.29 10.45
C THR A 122 -5.72 4.58 11.77
N ALA A 123 -6.96 4.11 11.93
CA ALA A 123 -7.70 4.23 13.19
C ALA A 123 -7.21 3.22 14.26
N ILE A 124 -6.43 2.21 13.86
CA ILE A 124 -5.95 1.16 14.76
C ILE A 124 -4.66 1.64 15.45
N PRO A 125 -4.59 1.62 16.79
CA PRO A 125 -3.38 1.95 17.51
C PRO A 125 -2.22 1.02 17.16
N LEU A 126 -1.00 1.55 17.08
CA LEU A 126 0.20 0.75 16.79
C LEU A 126 0.52 -0.27 17.90
N SER A 127 0.01 -0.05 19.11
CA SER A 127 0.05 -1.01 20.22
C SER A 127 -0.87 -2.21 20.01
N GLU A 128 -1.74 -2.19 19.00
CA GLU A 128 -2.65 -3.29 18.67
C GLU A 128 -2.31 -3.92 17.32
N LEU A 129 -1.84 -3.11 16.35
CA LEU A 129 -1.43 -3.58 15.03
C LEU A 129 -0.27 -2.74 14.49
N ARG A 130 0.85 -3.39 14.14
CA ARG A 130 2.00 -2.73 13.51
C ARG A 130 1.77 -2.65 12.01
N TRP A 131 0.96 -1.68 11.58
CA TRP A 131 0.52 -1.54 10.19
C TRP A 131 1.43 -0.67 9.32
N THR A 132 1.41 -0.89 8.00
CA THR A 132 1.95 0.02 6.97
C THR A 132 1.00 0.07 5.78
N LEU A 133 0.78 1.27 5.23
CA LEU A 133 0.01 1.43 3.99
C LEU A 133 0.96 1.56 2.81
N VAL A 134 1.01 0.55 1.95
CA VAL A 134 1.84 0.49 0.74
C VAL A 134 1.11 1.24 -0.38
N CYS A 135 1.43 2.53 -0.58
CA CYS A 135 0.70 3.46 -1.43
C CYS A 135 1.22 3.45 -2.87
N ILE A 136 0.46 2.82 -3.76
CA ILE A 136 0.85 2.46 -5.11
C ILE A 136 0.04 3.26 -6.14
N ALA A 137 0.70 3.71 -7.23
CA ALA A 137 0.03 4.32 -8.36
C ALA A 137 -0.38 3.26 -9.41
N ILE A 138 0.60 2.77 -10.15
CA ILE A 138 0.44 1.79 -11.22
C ILE A 138 1.56 0.77 -11.04
N MET A 139 1.23 -0.52 -11.11
CA MET A 139 2.23 -1.58 -11.17
C MET A 139 2.23 -2.25 -12.53
N ARG A 140 3.40 -2.63 -13.00
CA ARG A 140 3.59 -3.47 -14.19
C ARG A 140 4.50 -4.63 -13.85
N PRO A 141 4.33 -5.81 -14.46
CA PRO A 141 5.32 -6.87 -14.32
C PRO A 141 6.69 -6.39 -14.82
N LEU A 142 7.75 -6.77 -14.11
CA LEU A 142 9.13 -6.69 -14.57
C LEU A 142 9.42 -7.81 -15.56
N ARG A 143 8.89 -9.02 -15.30
CA ARG A 143 9.14 -10.22 -16.10
C ARG A 143 7.82 -10.84 -16.57
N GLU A 144 7.85 -11.53 -17.71
CA GLU A 144 6.71 -12.30 -18.18
C GLU A 144 6.66 -13.65 -17.46
N GLY A 145 5.91 -13.72 -16.36
CA GLY A 145 5.69 -14.96 -15.61
C GLY A 145 6.18 -14.92 -14.16
N ILE A 146 6.11 -16.06 -13.49
CA ILE A 146 6.56 -16.23 -12.11
C ILE A 146 7.85 -17.04 -12.16
N GLU A 147 8.93 -16.47 -11.63
CA GLU A 147 10.23 -17.10 -11.49
C GLU A 147 10.54 -17.27 -10.01
N LEU A 148 11.00 -18.45 -9.60
CA LEU A 148 11.49 -18.65 -8.25
C LEU A 148 12.90 -18.07 -8.15
N LEU A 149 13.07 -17.07 -7.28
CA LEU A 149 14.40 -16.53 -7.00
C LEU A 149 15.17 -17.46 -6.07
N SER A 150 16.47 -17.63 -6.34
CA SER A 150 17.36 -18.39 -5.45
C SER A 150 17.68 -17.64 -4.15
N GLN A 151 17.55 -16.32 -4.17
CA GLN A 151 17.72 -15.40 -3.04
C GLN A 151 16.83 -14.16 -3.26
N PRO A 152 16.38 -13.47 -2.21
CA PRO A 152 15.66 -12.21 -2.36
C PRO A 152 16.49 -11.19 -3.15
N ASP A 153 15.87 -10.52 -4.12
CA ASP A 153 16.47 -9.36 -4.77
C ASP A 153 16.25 -8.13 -3.87
N HIS A 154 17.19 -7.18 -3.90
CA HIS A 154 16.98 -5.90 -3.23
C HIS A 154 16.08 -4.99 -4.07
N HIS A 155 15.13 -4.32 -3.42
CA HIS A 155 14.21 -3.42 -4.09
C HIS A 155 14.96 -2.21 -4.68
N SER A 156 14.71 -1.91 -5.94
CA SER A 156 15.28 -0.74 -6.65
C SER A 156 14.37 0.50 -6.57
N LEU A 157 13.70 0.68 -5.44
CA LEU A 157 12.70 1.73 -5.23
C LEU A 157 13.27 2.90 -4.42
N LEU A 158 12.88 4.11 -4.80
CA LEU A 158 12.85 5.25 -3.89
C LEU A 158 11.59 5.12 -3.03
N THR A 159 11.75 5.26 -1.73
CA THR A 159 10.65 5.20 -0.75
C THR A 159 10.57 6.50 0.05
N SER A 160 9.37 6.91 0.43
CA SER A 160 9.17 8.05 1.32
C SER A 160 7.89 7.87 2.14
N ALA A 161 7.92 8.41 3.36
CA ALA A 161 6.78 8.43 4.25
C ALA A 161 5.87 9.61 3.95
N ASP A 162 4.57 9.34 3.90
CA ASP A 162 3.43 10.24 3.79
C ASP A 162 3.38 11.10 2.52
N THR A 163 4.48 11.24 1.80
CA THR A 163 4.61 11.99 0.56
C THR A 163 5.21 11.11 -0.54
N PRO A 164 4.90 11.38 -1.83
CA PRO A 164 5.52 10.65 -2.92
C PRO A 164 7.03 10.97 -3.01
N PRO A 165 7.90 9.95 -3.15
CA PRO A 165 9.33 10.18 -3.32
C PRO A 165 9.63 10.93 -4.62
N ALA A 166 10.54 11.90 -4.54
CA ALA A 166 11.07 12.66 -5.68
C ALA A 166 9.99 13.29 -6.60
N TRP A 167 8.93 13.89 -6.04
CA TRP A 167 7.86 14.50 -6.85
C TRP A 167 8.35 15.61 -7.78
N PRO A 168 8.20 15.45 -9.12
CA PRO A 168 8.62 16.48 -10.06
C PRO A 168 7.68 17.68 -9.98
N HIS A 169 8.21 18.84 -9.61
CA HIS A 169 7.46 20.08 -9.66
C HIS A 169 7.44 20.64 -11.09
N ARG A 170 6.25 20.78 -11.66
CA ARG A 170 6.04 21.27 -13.04
C ARG A 170 5.48 22.69 -13.01
N TRP A 171 5.77 23.45 -14.06
CA TRP A 171 5.24 24.81 -14.20
C TRP A 171 3.70 24.82 -14.24
N VAL A 172 3.07 23.78 -14.77
CA VAL A 172 1.60 23.65 -14.82
C VAL A 172 0.98 23.63 -13.41
N GLY A 173 1.71 23.15 -12.40
CA GLY A 173 1.26 23.16 -11.00
C GLY A 173 0.97 24.57 -10.46
N LYS A 174 1.53 25.60 -11.10
CA LYS A 174 1.34 27.02 -10.73
C LYS A 174 0.10 27.65 -11.35
N ILE A 175 -0.61 26.96 -12.25
CA ILE A 175 -1.84 27.48 -12.87
C ILE A 175 -2.95 27.55 -11.80
N PRO A 176 -3.60 28.70 -11.58
CA PRO A 176 -4.69 28.80 -10.61
C PRO A 176 -5.81 27.79 -10.87
N TRP A 177 -6.39 27.24 -9.80
CA TRP A 177 -7.54 26.31 -9.79
C TRP A 177 -7.30 24.91 -10.37
N VAL A 178 -6.65 24.79 -11.52
CA VAL A 178 -6.48 23.51 -12.24
C VAL A 178 -5.04 22.97 -12.18
N GLY A 179 -4.08 23.79 -11.76
CA GLY A 179 -2.66 23.45 -11.77
C GLY A 179 -2.31 22.17 -11.01
N PRO A 180 -2.74 22.01 -9.74
CA PRO A 180 -2.46 20.79 -8.98
C PRO A 180 -2.99 19.52 -9.67
N THR A 181 -4.24 19.55 -10.15
CA THR A 181 -4.83 18.41 -10.88
C THR A 181 -4.04 18.08 -12.15
N LEU A 182 -3.65 19.08 -12.94
CA LEU A 182 -2.83 18.88 -14.13
C LEU A 182 -1.45 18.31 -13.80
N GLU A 183 -0.78 18.82 -12.78
CA GLU A 183 0.52 18.31 -12.35
C GLU A 183 0.43 16.84 -11.90
N ILE A 184 -0.58 16.50 -11.11
CA ILE A 184 -0.84 15.12 -10.66
C ILE A 184 -1.02 14.19 -11.86
N VAL A 185 -1.89 14.56 -12.80
CA VAL A 185 -2.14 13.73 -13.99
C VAL A 185 -0.87 13.54 -14.83
N LEU A 186 -0.07 14.59 -15.01
CA LEU A 186 1.17 14.51 -15.77
C LEU A 186 2.30 13.75 -15.05
N ASN A 187 2.28 13.72 -13.72
CA ASN A 187 3.28 13.00 -12.93
C ASN A 187 2.94 11.52 -12.72
N MET A 188 1.65 11.15 -12.73
CA MET A 188 1.18 9.81 -12.35
C MET A 188 1.90 8.68 -13.09
N ALA A 189 2.17 8.84 -14.39
CA ALA A 189 2.88 7.84 -15.18
C ALA A 189 4.32 7.58 -14.67
N GLY A 190 4.98 8.59 -14.12
CA GLY A 190 6.32 8.51 -13.54
C GLY A 190 6.39 7.77 -12.20
N TYR A 191 5.23 7.42 -11.62
CA TYR A 191 5.08 6.61 -10.41
C TYR A 191 4.70 5.15 -10.72
N THR A 192 4.88 4.72 -11.97
CA THR A 192 4.74 3.32 -12.33
C THR A 192 5.89 2.51 -11.72
N THR A 193 5.57 1.51 -10.90
CA THR A 193 6.54 0.58 -10.30
C THR A 193 6.42 -0.83 -10.88
N LYS A 194 7.39 -1.68 -10.53
CA LYS A 194 7.35 -3.11 -10.81
C LYS A 194 6.66 -3.89 -9.69
N LEU A 195 5.88 -4.90 -10.06
CA LEU A 195 5.24 -5.81 -9.09
C LEU A 195 6.29 -6.47 -8.19
N GLU A 196 7.38 -6.92 -8.81
CA GLU A 196 8.50 -7.62 -8.19
C GLU A 196 9.23 -6.71 -7.22
N HIS A 197 9.55 -5.47 -7.60
CA HIS A 197 10.22 -4.54 -6.67
C HIS A 197 9.35 -4.18 -5.45
N ILE A 198 8.02 -4.15 -5.58
CA ILE A 198 7.12 -3.96 -4.44
C ILE A 198 7.10 -5.22 -3.56
N ALA A 199 7.12 -6.41 -4.16
CA ALA A 199 7.22 -7.66 -3.42
C ALA A 199 8.56 -7.78 -2.67
N ASP A 200 9.66 -7.36 -3.30
CA ASP A 200 11.00 -7.29 -2.69
C ASP A 200 10.98 -6.33 -1.50
N PHE A 201 10.41 -5.12 -1.66
CA PHE A 201 10.25 -4.17 -0.55
C PHE A 201 9.45 -4.76 0.62
N ILE A 202 8.32 -5.41 0.34
CA ILE A 202 7.49 -6.05 1.38
C ILE A 202 8.29 -7.14 2.09
N SER A 203 9.02 -7.97 1.33
CA SER A 203 9.82 -9.06 1.89
C SER A 203 10.94 -8.52 2.78
N GLU A 204 11.66 -7.49 2.32
CA GLU A 204 12.72 -6.83 3.10
C GLU A 204 12.20 -6.18 4.38
N ASP A 205 11.03 -5.54 4.34
CA ASP A 205 10.40 -4.97 5.53
C ASP A 205 10.07 -6.04 6.57
N LEU A 206 9.52 -7.17 6.11
CA LEU A 206 9.15 -8.30 6.96
C LEU A 206 10.38 -9.03 7.53
N GLU A 207 11.43 -9.24 6.74
CA GLU A 207 12.66 -9.91 7.19
C GLU A 207 13.44 -9.09 8.22
N ASN A 208 13.46 -7.76 8.07
CA ASN A 208 14.19 -6.86 8.97
C ASN A 208 13.37 -6.44 10.20
N ASP A 209 12.10 -6.87 10.31
CA ASP A 209 11.11 -6.32 11.25
C ASP A 209 11.16 -4.79 11.33
N SER A 210 11.27 -4.14 10.16
CA SER A 210 11.65 -2.73 10.10
C SER A 210 10.66 -1.86 10.87
N GLN A 211 11.18 -1.11 11.84
CA GLN A 211 10.40 -0.08 12.54
C GLN A 211 10.21 1.16 11.67
N ASP A 212 10.94 1.27 10.55
CA ASP A 212 10.99 2.50 9.76
C ASP A 212 9.67 2.82 9.09
N TRP A 213 8.83 1.81 8.80
CA TRP A 213 7.57 2.00 8.07
C TRP A 213 6.32 1.75 8.90
N VAL A 214 6.48 1.35 10.17
CA VAL A 214 5.35 1.12 11.07
C VAL A 214 4.58 2.43 11.29
N GLY A 215 3.28 2.39 11.05
CA GLY A 215 2.37 3.52 11.19
C GLY A 215 2.47 4.58 10.09
N LYS A 216 3.05 4.24 8.94
CA LYS A 216 3.28 5.19 7.84
C LYS A 216 2.53 4.81 6.57
N LEU A 217 2.21 5.82 5.77
CA LEU A 217 1.86 5.66 4.37
C LEU A 217 3.17 5.73 3.58
N VAL A 218 3.49 4.71 2.78
CA VAL A 218 4.76 4.64 2.06
C VAL A 218 4.50 4.80 0.57
N GLY A 219 5.09 5.82 -0.04
CA GLY A 219 5.08 6.04 -1.48
C GLY A 219 6.31 5.45 -2.16
N PHE A 220 6.15 5.08 -3.43
CA PHE A 220 7.19 4.39 -4.20
C PHE A 220 7.43 5.05 -5.55
N ARG A 221 8.68 5.10 -5.99
CA ARG A 221 9.07 5.44 -7.35
C ARG A 221 10.28 4.59 -7.76
N GLU A 222 10.33 4.14 -9.00
CA GLU A 222 11.51 3.43 -9.52
C GLU A 222 12.75 4.33 -9.45
N GLN A 223 13.88 3.78 -9.00
CA GLN A 223 15.17 4.44 -9.17
C GLN A 223 15.51 4.44 -10.66
N GLU A 224 15.83 5.61 -11.20
CA GLU A 224 16.41 5.66 -12.55
C GLU A 224 17.76 4.94 -12.49
N LYS A 225 17.93 3.89 -13.30
CA LYS A 225 19.27 3.31 -13.49
C LYS A 225 20.16 4.41 -14.05
N SER A 226 21.15 4.84 -13.28
CA SER A 226 22.25 5.66 -13.80
C SER A 226 22.80 4.96 -15.04
N GLN A 227 22.61 5.56 -16.21
CA GLN A 227 23.24 5.11 -17.45
C GLN A 227 24.75 5.36 -17.39
#